data_AF-A0A812RW55-F1
#
_entry.id   AF-A0A812RW55-F1
#
_cell.length_a   1.000
_cell.length_b   1.000
_cell.length_c   1.000
_cell.angle_alpha   90.00
_cell.angle_beta   90.00
_cell.angle_gamma   90.00
#
_symmetry.space_group_name_H-M   'P 1'
#
loop_
_entity.id
_entity.type
_entity.pdbx_description
1 polymer ?
#
loop_
_entity_poly.entity_id
_entity_poly.type
_entity_poly.pdbx_seq_one_letter_code
_entity_poly.pdbx_strand_id
1 'polypeptide(L)'
;GRHGTGSAGVWCLFEFLLASERQHNLVFATDLGVLGDQGASPDIALQVGRALRTLQVVNCHASVEEDRQKIFQFIRSKMGSLANMDIQIKQRMSRILQQNVQNLADATETLLLEMG
;
A
#
# COMPACT_ATOMS: atom_id res chain seq x y z
N GLY A 1 -23.93 -1.17 15.24
CA GLY A 1 -22.63 -1.50 15.87
C GLY A 1 -21.53 -1.20 14.88
N ARG A 2 -20.73 -0.16 15.13
CA ARG A 2 -19.55 0.16 14.32
C ARG A 2 -18.34 -0.49 14.99
N HIS A 3 -17.91 -1.64 14.48
CA HIS A 3 -16.61 -2.21 14.76
C HIS A 3 -15.90 -2.39 13.42
N GLY A 4 -14.73 -1.78 13.28
CA GLY A 4 -13.96 -1.81 12.05
C GLY A 4 -12.85 -0.77 12.08
N THR A 5 -12.06 -0.74 13.15
CA THR A 5 -10.71 -0.15 13.08
C THR A 5 -9.97 -0.85 11.93
N GLY A 6 -9.46 -0.08 10.97
CA GLY A 6 -8.97 -0.56 9.68
C GLY A 6 -7.91 -1.66 9.77
N SER A 7 -8.34 -2.92 9.83
CA SER A 7 -7.49 -4.07 9.63
C SER A 7 -7.48 -4.39 8.14
N ALA A 8 -6.32 -4.28 7.48
CA ALA A 8 -6.18 -4.74 6.12
C ALA A 8 -6.59 -6.21 6.04
N GLY A 9 -7.53 -6.53 5.15
CA GLY A 9 -7.93 -7.90 4.89
C GLY A 9 -6.76 -8.67 4.30
N VAL A 10 -6.53 -9.89 4.77
CA VAL A 10 -5.47 -10.77 4.23
C VAL A 10 -5.65 -11.03 2.73
N TRP A 11 -6.88 -10.94 2.22
CA TRP A 11 -7.20 -11.01 0.79
C TRP A 11 -6.56 -9.88 -0.03
N CYS A 12 -6.61 -8.64 0.46
CA CYS A 12 -5.97 -7.50 -0.21
C CYS A 12 -4.45 -7.69 -0.33
N LEU A 13 -3.83 -8.35 0.65
CA LEU A 13 -2.41 -8.66 0.62
C LEU A 13 -2.08 -9.73 -0.42
N PHE A 14 -2.93 -10.74 -0.54
CA PHE A 14 -2.80 -11.75 -1.59
C PHE A 14 -2.92 -11.14 -2.98
N GLU A 15 -3.91 -10.28 -3.20
CA GLU A 15 -4.10 -9.58 -4.48
C GLU A 15 -2.92 -8.65 -4.79
N PHE A 16 -2.40 -7.94 -3.78
CA PHE A 16 -1.18 -7.14 -3.91
C PHE A 16 -0.01 -7.99 -4.40
N LEU A 17 0.20 -9.18 -3.82
CA LEU A 17 1.29 -10.07 -4.22
C LEU A 17 1.13 -10.51 -5.70
N LEU A 18 -0.07 -10.97 -6.08
CA LEU A 18 -0.34 -11.44 -7.43
C LEU A 18 -0.19 -10.33 -8.48
N ALA A 19 -0.67 -9.13 -8.17
CA ALA A 19 -0.54 -7.98 -9.06
C ALA A 19 0.92 -7.51 -9.18
N SER A 20 1.69 -7.58 -8.09
CA SER A 20 3.13 -7.27 -8.09
C SER A 20 3.92 -8.25 -8.96
N GLU A 21 3.63 -9.56 -8.86
CA GLU A 21 4.25 -10.59 -9.71
C GLU A 21 3.92 -10.38 -11.20
N ARG A 22 2.71 -9.92 -11.50
CA ARG A 22 2.27 -9.63 -12.88
C ARG A 22 2.73 -8.26 -13.39
N GLN A 23 3.55 -7.54 -12.63
CA GLN A 23 4.03 -6.19 -12.96
C GLN A 23 2.90 -5.20 -13.27
N HIS A 24 1.71 -5.42 -12.70
CA HIS A 24 0.61 -4.47 -12.83
C HIS A 24 0.93 -3.20 -12.07
N ASN A 25 0.46 -2.07 -12.59
CA ASN A 25 0.63 -0.79 -11.90
C ASN A 25 -0.29 -0.77 -10.68
N LEU A 26 0.31 -1.06 -9.52
CA LEU A 26 -0.40 -1.16 -8.25
C LEU A 26 -0.67 0.22 -7.67
N VAL A 27 -1.96 0.51 -7.54
CA VAL A 27 -2.47 1.68 -6.82
C VAL A 27 -3.13 1.26 -5.51
N PHE A 28 -3.08 2.10 -4.48
CA PHE A 28 -3.80 1.91 -3.23
C PHE A 28 -5.02 2.85 -3.20
N ALA A 29 -6.21 2.29 -3.29
CA ALA A 29 -7.45 3.03 -3.09
C ALA A 29 -7.75 3.16 -1.60
N THR A 30 -8.00 4.38 -1.14
CA THR A 30 -8.42 4.70 0.23
C THR A 30 -9.70 5.53 0.21
N ASP A 31 -10.29 5.71 1.38
CA ASP A 31 -11.42 6.62 1.61
C ASP A 31 -11.11 8.09 1.30
N LEU A 32 -9.82 8.42 1.17
CA LEU A 32 -9.36 9.78 0.89
C LEU A 32 -8.91 9.97 -0.56
N GLY A 33 -8.63 8.89 -1.31
CA GLY A 33 -8.26 8.94 -2.72
C GLY A 33 -7.43 7.74 -3.19
N VAL A 34 -6.79 7.87 -4.36
CA VAL A 34 -5.99 6.81 -4.99
C VAL A 34 -4.51 7.17 -4.94
N LEU A 35 -3.68 6.26 -4.41
CA LEU A 35 -2.23 6.41 -4.29
C LEU A 35 -1.49 5.56 -5.32
N GLY A 36 -0.41 6.09 -5.90
CA GLY A 36 0.36 5.40 -6.94
C GLY A 36 -0.05 5.79 -8.36
N ASP A 37 -0.92 6.79 -8.50
CA ASP A 37 -1.18 7.52 -9.73
C ASP A 37 -0.53 8.92 -9.65
N GLN A 38 -0.28 9.55 -10.79
CA GLN A 38 0.42 10.84 -10.95
C GLN A 38 -0.18 11.97 -10.10
N GLY A 39 -1.46 11.88 -9.73
CA GLY A 39 -2.20 12.93 -9.02
C GLY A 39 -2.48 12.66 -7.54
N ALA A 40 -1.80 11.72 -6.90
CA ALA A 40 -2.08 11.42 -5.51
C ALA A 40 -1.72 12.58 -4.56
N SER A 41 -2.68 13.06 -3.76
CA SER A 41 -2.42 14.13 -2.79
C SER A 41 -1.33 13.73 -1.77
N PRO A 42 -0.34 14.60 -1.50
CA PRO A 42 0.71 14.36 -0.51
C PRO A 42 0.17 13.96 0.87
N ASP A 43 -0.94 14.57 1.32
CA ASP A 43 -1.55 14.31 2.62
C ASP A 43 -2.10 12.88 2.72
N ILE A 44 -2.77 12.41 1.66
CA ILE A 44 -3.28 11.04 1.57
C ILE A 44 -2.11 10.06 1.64
N ALA A 45 -1.04 10.37 0.90
CA ALA A 45 0.13 9.51 0.85
C ALA A 45 0.78 9.38 2.23
N LEU A 46 0.95 10.49 2.94
CA LEU A 46 1.48 10.51 4.29
C LEU A 46 0.58 9.77 5.28
N GLN A 47 -0.73 9.92 5.20
CA GLN A 47 -1.67 9.22 6.08
C GLN A 47 -1.61 7.71 5.88
N VAL A 48 -1.57 7.25 4.63
CA VAL A 48 -1.45 5.81 4.33
C VAL A 48 -0.08 5.28 4.71
N GLY A 49 0.99 6.05 4.47
CA GLY A 49 2.33 5.72 4.94
C GLY A 49 2.38 5.53 6.45
N ARG A 50 1.70 6.42 7.22
CA ARG A 50 1.58 6.29 8.68
C ARG A 50 0.82 5.03 9.08
N ALA A 51 -0.28 4.69 8.39
CA ALA A 51 -1.07 3.49 8.66
C ALA A 51 -0.27 2.20 8.35
N LEU A 52 0.48 2.19 7.25
CA LEU A 52 1.27 1.03 6.83
C LEU A 52 2.57 0.85 7.62
N ARG A 53 3.07 1.90 8.28
CA ARG A 53 4.28 1.83 9.11
C ARG A 53 4.18 0.72 10.16
N THR A 54 3.01 0.59 10.77
CA THR A 54 2.73 -0.39 11.83
C THR A 54 2.13 -1.69 11.30
N LEU A 55 2.00 -1.85 9.98
CA LEU A 55 1.47 -3.07 9.39
C LEU A 55 2.32 -4.27 9.81
N GLN A 56 1.61 -5.31 10.26
CA GLN A 56 2.11 -6.64 10.55
C GLN A 56 1.13 -7.63 9.92
N VAL A 57 1.51 -8.28 8.82
CA VAL A 57 0.69 -9.21 8.03
C VAL A 57 0.11 -10.31 8.91
N VAL A 58 0.83 -10.76 9.93
CA VAL A 58 0.38 -11.79 10.86
C VAL A 58 -0.92 -11.40 11.61
N ASN A 59 -1.18 -10.10 11.77
CA ASN A 59 -2.37 -9.56 12.42
C ASN A 59 -3.51 -9.25 11.43
N CYS A 60 -3.34 -9.53 10.13
CA CYS A 60 -4.41 -9.33 9.16
C CYS A 60 -5.51 -10.38 9.32
N HIS A 61 -6.75 -9.94 9.10
CA HIS A 61 -7.95 -10.76 9.30
C HIS A 61 -8.57 -11.19 7.96
N ALA A 62 -9.36 -12.26 8.01
CA ALA A 62 -10.37 -12.58 7.00
C ALA A 62 -11.69 -12.90 7.71
N SER A 63 -12.80 -12.77 6.99
CA SER A 63 -14.11 -13.24 7.45
C SER A 63 -14.15 -14.75 7.65
N VAL A 64 -13.31 -15.49 6.91
CA VAL A 64 -13.17 -16.95 6.99
C VAL A 64 -11.74 -17.29 7.43
N GLU A 65 -11.61 -17.95 8.57
CA GLU A 65 -10.31 -18.31 9.16
C GLU A 65 -9.52 -19.31 8.29
N GLU A 66 -10.22 -20.23 7.63
CA GLU A 66 -9.61 -21.18 6.69
C GLU A 66 -8.92 -20.45 5.52
N ASP A 67 -9.57 -19.41 4.96
CA ASP A 67 -8.99 -18.60 3.89
C ASP A 67 -7.77 -17.83 4.39
N ARG A 68 -7.83 -17.30 5.62
CA ARG A 68 -6.67 -16.65 6.25
C ARG A 68 -5.47 -17.59 6.30
N GLN A 69 -5.68 -18.82 6.73
CA GLN A 69 -4.63 -19.83 6.85
C GLN A 69 -4.06 -20.23 5.49
N LYS A 70 -4.92 -20.47 4.50
CA LYS A 70 -4.50 -20.79 3.12
C LYS A 70 -3.67 -19.67 2.51
N ILE A 71 -4.10 -18.41 2.68
CA ILE A 71 -3.35 -17.26 2.18
C ILE A 71 -2.02 -17.09 2.93
N PHE A 72 -2.00 -17.24 4.25
CA PHE A 72 -0.74 -17.18 5.01
C PHE A 72 0.23 -18.27 4.60
N GLN A 73 -0.25 -19.49 4.36
CA GLN A 73 0.57 -20.59 3.84
C GLN A 73 1.10 -20.26 2.45
N PHE A 74 0.27 -19.70 1.56
CA PHE A 74 0.70 -19.25 0.25
C PHE A 74 1.80 -18.18 0.33
N ILE A 75 1.60 -17.13 1.13
CA ILE A 75 2.60 -16.07 1.35
C ILE A 75 3.90 -16.65 1.89
N ARG A 76 3.84 -17.55 2.88
CA ARG A 76 5.04 -18.23 3.41
C ARG A 76 5.75 -19.06 2.34
N SER A 77 5.02 -19.79 1.51
CA SER A 77 5.62 -20.59 0.44
C SER A 77 6.32 -19.73 -0.61
N LYS A 78 5.80 -18.52 -0.89
CA LYS A 78 6.33 -17.61 -1.90
C LYS A 78 7.44 -16.69 -1.39
N MET A 79 7.29 -16.18 -0.17
CA MET A 79 8.17 -15.15 0.39
C MET A 79 9.05 -15.67 1.53
N GLY A 80 8.91 -16.93 1.92
CA GLY A 80 9.60 -17.54 3.07
C GLY A 80 8.99 -17.17 4.43
N SER A 81 8.47 -15.94 4.59
CA SER A 81 7.84 -15.49 5.84
C SER A 81 6.78 -14.42 5.61
N LEU A 82 5.87 -14.26 6.59
CA LEU A 82 4.92 -13.15 6.60
C LEU A 82 5.63 -11.80 6.83
N ALA A 83 6.76 -11.78 7.55
CA ALA A 83 7.56 -10.57 7.77
C ALA A 83 8.18 -10.04 6.47
N ASN A 84 8.55 -10.93 5.54
CA ASN A 84 9.03 -10.51 4.23
C ASN A 84 7.94 -9.80 3.42
N MET A 85 6.67 -10.17 3.62
CA MET A 85 5.53 -9.46 3.05
C MET A 85 5.40 -8.05 3.64
N ASP A 86 5.56 -7.90 4.97
CA ASP A 86 5.58 -6.58 5.62
C ASP A 86 6.63 -5.66 5.00
N ILE A 87 7.85 -6.19 4.82
CA ILE A 87 8.97 -5.45 4.24
C ILE A 87 8.64 -5.02 2.81
N GLN A 88 8.13 -5.91 1.96
CA GLN A 88 7.83 -5.56 0.57
C GLN A 88 6.73 -4.50 0.43
N ILE A 89 5.65 -4.59 1.22
CA ILE A 89 4.59 -3.58 1.21
C ILE A 89 5.16 -2.23 1.62
N LYS A 90 5.95 -2.19 2.70
CA LYS A 90 6.58 -0.95 3.18
C LYS A 90 7.55 -0.37 2.16
N GLN A 91 8.38 -1.21 1.52
CA GLN A 91 9.27 -0.77 0.45
C GLN A 91 8.50 -0.19 -0.74
N ARG A 92 7.38 -0.81 -1.14
CA ARG A 92 6.54 -0.29 -2.24
C ARG A 92 5.93 1.06 -1.85
N MET A 93 5.42 1.19 -0.63
CA MET A 93 4.88 2.45 -0.13
C MET A 93 5.95 3.55 -0.08
N SER A 94 7.17 3.24 0.36
CA SER A 94 8.28 4.20 0.35
C SER A 94 8.59 4.72 -1.06
N ARG A 95 8.56 3.86 -2.08
CA ARG A 95 8.76 4.30 -3.48
C ARG A 95 7.64 5.23 -3.96
N ILE A 96 6.39 4.93 -3.60
CA ILE A 96 5.24 5.80 -3.93
C ILE A 96 5.39 7.17 -3.27
N LEU A 97 5.79 7.21 -1.99
CA LEU A 97 6.03 8.46 -1.28
C LEU A 97 7.14 9.29 -1.91
N GLN A 98 8.24 8.64 -2.30
CA GLN A 98 9.35 9.29 -3.01
C GLN A 98 8.90 9.88 -4.34
N GLN A 99 8.12 9.11 -5.13
CA GLN A 99 7.58 9.59 -6.40
C GLN A 99 6.65 10.80 -6.21
N ASN A 100 5.78 10.76 -5.21
CA ASN A 100 4.88 11.89 -4.93
C ASN A 100 5.64 13.17 -4.56
N VAL A 101 6.72 13.06 -3.79
CA VAL A 101 7.58 14.21 -3.46
C VAL A 101 8.21 14.80 -4.72
N GLN A 102 8.70 13.94 -5.63
CA GLN A 102 9.27 14.40 -6.89
C GLN A 102 8.22 15.09 -7.76
N ASN A 103 7.04 14.48 -7.94
CA ASN A 103 5.95 15.07 -8.74
C ASN A 103 5.53 16.45 -8.22
N LEU A 104 5.48 16.62 -6.89
CA LEU A 104 5.16 17.91 -6.27
C LEU A 104 6.25 18.96 -6.53
N ALA A 105 7.52 18.57 -6.45
CA ALA A 105 8.63 19.45 -6.76
C ALA A 105 8.58 19.94 -8.21
N ASP A 106 8.40 19.02 -9.16
CA ASP A 106 8.32 19.31 -10.60
C ASP A 106 7.14 20.24 -10.92
N ALA A 107 5.97 19.99 -10.33
CA ALA A 107 4.79 20.83 -10.51
C ALA A 107 4.97 22.24 -9.91
N THR A 108 5.65 22.34 -8.76
CA THR A 108 5.95 23.63 -8.12
C THR A 108 6.92 24.45 -8.96
N GLU A 109 7.97 23.81 -9.49
CA GLU A 109 8.93 24.47 -10.39
C GLU A 109 8.25 25.01 -11.65
N THR A 110 7.36 24.20 -12.26
CA THR A 110 6.58 24.61 -13.43
C THR A 110 5.75 25.87 -13.15
N LEU A 111 5.02 25.90 -12.03
CA LEU A 111 4.22 27.06 -11.64
C LEU A 111 5.07 28.31 -11.39
N LEU A 112 6.24 28.17 -10.77
CA LEU A 112 7.15 29.30 -10.54
C LEU A 112 7.66 29.91 -11.85
N LEU A 113 7.91 29.07 -12.87
CA LEU A 113 8.30 29.52 -14.21
C LEU A 113 7.15 30.23 -14.92
N GLU A 114 5.91 29.78 -14.76
CA GLU A 114 4.72 30.42 -15.34
C GLU A 114 4.36 31.76 -14.68
N MET A 115 4.79 31.97 -13.43
CA MET A 115 4.53 33.19 -12.67
C MET A 115 5.61 34.27 -12.83
N GLY A 116 6.75 33.96 -13.46
CA GLY A 116 7.85 34.88 -13.75
C GLY A 116 7.71 35.57 -15.10
#